data_AF-A0A2M7XI17-F1
#
_entry.id   AF-A0A2M7XI17-F1
#
_cell.length_a   1.000
_cell.length_b   1.000
_cell.length_c   1.000
_cell.angle_alpha   90.00
_cell.angle_beta   90.00
_cell.angle_gamma   90.00
#
_symmetry.space_group_name_H-M   'P 1'
#
loop_
_entity.id
_entity.type
_entity.pdbx_description
1 polymer ?
#
loop_
_entity_poly.entity_id
_entity_poly.type
_entity_poly.pdbx_seq_one_letter_code
_entity_poly.pdbx_strand_id
1 'polypeptide(L)'
;MYKFFFLFGFFLLFFVPFPSDAAQVDLEIRSSEISFSRDTFIAGEQIRIYAKVRNVGEEDVSGYVTFYQGSIPIGNSQVISVRASGSPEEVYVDFMVPSGTFNIRAEIRETSPPDQNSLNDTGITELITPILDDDRDGVANEIDNCSQIKNESQEDFDGDGKGDACDEDDDNDGLSDTDEIIYGSMSTKLDTDGDGLLDGEEVHTYKTNPIKLDTDGDGISDKEDLYPNGGDPVVDILDPISVISQQDSAAPQNFAAPIDESLNPSQKEISETYSDVQQISDISDPFIFEEIQQALSSFLNPQKERRLSALFTYKQISWKTFQFESLLPENISQVQVEWDFGDGGRSNDPSVTYVYSRPGDFLVRLRLQDTTGVISEDTNIVSISFFSLQNRLIQLVLVVLGLFWVLGIYFFLRLRRNTLLS
;
A
#
# COMPACT_ATOMS: atom_id res chain seq x y z
N MET A 1 6.89 46.05 -89.25
CA MET A 1 7.97 45.47 -90.08
C MET A 1 9.18 45.26 -89.17
N TYR A 2 9.87 44.11 -89.27
CA TYR A 2 10.90 43.55 -88.35
C TYR A 2 10.32 42.79 -87.14
N LYS A 3 10.72 41.56 -86.79
CA LYS A 3 11.60 40.55 -87.39
C LYS A 3 11.37 39.22 -86.64
N PHE A 4 11.33 38.10 -87.37
CA PHE A 4 11.47 36.75 -86.83
C PHE A 4 12.92 36.55 -86.35
N PHE A 5 13.15 35.95 -85.17
CA PHE A 5 14.21 34.95 -84.94
C PHE A 5 14.21 34.35 -83.51
N PHE A 6 14.49 33.04 -83.48
CA PHE A 6 14.98 32.19 -82.38
C PHE A 6 14.03 31.69 -81.29
N LEU A 7 13.47 30.52 -81.61
CA LEU A 7 13.23 29.38 -80.73
C LEU A 7 14.57 28.95 -80.06
N PHE A 8 14.69 29.00 -78.73
CA PHE A 8 15.54 28.07 -77.96
C PHE A 8 15.11 28.06 -76.48
N GLY A 9 15.21 26.88 -75.87
CA GLY A 9 14.43 26.45 -74.72
C GLY A 9 14.59 27.23 -73.42
N PHE A 10 13.52 27.21 -72.62
CA PHE A 10 13.61 27.02 -71.18
C PHE A 10 12.27 26.45 -70.68
N PHE A 11 12.04 25.15 -70.92
CA PHE A 11 11.06 24.41 -70.12
C PHE A 11 11.76 24.04 -68.81
N LEU A 12 11.83 24.99 -67.88
CA LEU A 12 12.19 24.69 -66.50
C LEU A 12 10.99 23.96 -65.89
N LEU A 13 10.98 22.64 -66.07
CA LEU A 13 10.28 21.75 -65.16
C LEU A 13 10.88 22.01 -63.79
N PHE A 14 10.24 22.89 -63.02
CA PHE A 14 10.36 22.87 -61.57
C PHE A 14 9.83 21.51 -61.14
N PHE A 15 10.71 20.51 -61.06
CA PHE A 15 10.60 19.49 -60.03
C PHE A 15 10.70 20.25 -58.71
N VAL A 16 9.57 20.75 -58.23
CA VAL A 16 9.40 20.92 -56.80
C VAL A 16 9.42 19.48 -56.28
N PRO A 17 10.44 19.03 -55.53
CA PRO A 17 10.26 17.81 -54.79
C PRO A 17 9.07 18.10 -53.88
N PHE A 18 7.93 17.46 -54.15
CA PHE A 18 6.97 17.26 -53.09
C PHE A 18 7.78 16.63 -51.95
N PRO A 19 7.78 17.18 -50.72
CA PRO A 19 8.20 16.36 -49.60
C PRO A 19 7.34 15.11 -49.73
N SER A 20 7.97 13.96 -50.00
CA SER A 20 7.35 12.70 -49.67
C SER A 20 6.99 12.85 -48.20
N ASP A 21 5.68 12.85 -47.86
CA ASP A 21 5.27 12.62 -46.48
C ASP A 21 6.01 11.35 -46.06
N ALA A 22 7.05 11.52 -45.25
CA ALA A 22 7.69 10.38 -44.62
C ALA A 22 6.64 9.83 -43.66
N ALA A 23 6.30 8.55 -43.80
CA ALA A 23 5.38 7.90 -42.89
C ALA A 23 5.88 8.15 -41.45
N GLN A 24 4.99 8.70 -40.62
CA GLN A 24 5.34 9.04 -39.25
C GLN A 24 5.45 7.74 -38.45
N VAL A 25 6.57 7.53 -37.76
CA VAL A 25 6.79 6.40 -36.84
C VAL A 25 6.60 6.94 -35.43
N ASP A 26 5.54 6.51 -34.75
CA ASP A 26 5.17 7.08 -33.44
C ASP A 26 4.33 6.07 -32.64
N LEU A 27 4.86 5.68 -31.49
CA LEU A 27 4.18 4.91 -30.47
C LEU A 27 3.82 5.81 -29.27
N GLU A 28 2.72 5.48 -28.62
CA GLU A 28 2.20 6.23 -27.48
C GLU A 28 1.88 5.28 -26.32
N ILE A 29 2.30 5.65 -25.11
CA ILE A 29 1.72 5.16 -23.86
C ILE A 29 0.97 6.30 -23.19
N ARG A 30 -0.28 6.06 -22.81
CA ARG A 30 -1.08 7.00 -22.01
C ARG A 30 -1.05 6.59 -20.54
N SER A 31 -0.82 7.54 -19.64
CA SER A 31 -0.94 7.30 -18.19
C SER A 31 -2.27 6.67 -17.77
N SER A 32 -3.37 7.05 -18.44
CA SER A 32 -4.71 6.48 -18.18
C SER A 32 -4.89 5.03 -18.65
N GLU A 33 -3.93 4.49 -19.38
CA GLU A 33 -3.94 3.11 -19.90
C GLU A 33 -2.89 2.23 -19.23
N ILE A 34 -2.28 2.73 -18.15
CA ILE A 34 -1.58 1.91 -17.18
C ILE A 34 -2.60 1.49 -16.13
N SER A 35 -2.74 0.18 -15.92
CA SER A 35 -3.71 -0.38 -14.98
C SER A 35 -3.10 -1.48 -14.13
N PHE A 36 -3.80 -1.86 -13.07
CA PHE A 36 -3.36 -2.86 -12.12
C PHE A 36 -4.36 -4.02 -12.08
N SER A 37 -3.93 -5.19 -11.63
CA SER A 37 -4.81 -6.34 -11.42
C SER A 37 -5.84 -6.14 -10.29
N ARG A 38 -5.65 -5.10 -9.46
CA ARG A 38 -6.50 -4.74 -8.31
C ARG A 38 -6.63 -3.23 -8.19
N ASP A 39 -7.63 -2.79 -7.46
CA ASP A 39 -7.94 -1.40 -7.13
C ASP A 39 -7.46 -1.00 -5.71
N THR A 40 -7.40 -1.97 -4.79
CA THR A 40 -6.79 -1.83 -3.47
C THR A 40 -5.37 -2.39 -3.45
N PHE A 41 -4.45 -1.68 -2.80
CA PHE A 41 -3.03 -2.05 -2.74
C PHE A 41 -2.61 -2.32 -1.31
N ILE A 42 -2.35 -3.58 -0.96
CA ILE A 42 -1.85 -3.97 0.35
C ILE A 42 -0.34 -4.18 0.26
N ALA A 43 0.42 -3.59 1.18
CA ALA A 43 1.87 -3.69 1.19
C ALA A 43 2.35 -5.15 1.26
N GLY A 44 3.31 -5.51 0.41
CA GLY A 44 3.85 -6.86 0.31
C GLY A 44 2.98 -7.85 -0.47
N GLU A 45 1.84 -7.42 -1.02
CA GLU A 45 1.06 -8.23 -1.95
C GLU A 45 1.67 -8.23 -3.37
N GLN A 46 1.56 -9.36 -4.07
CA GLN A 46 1.93 -9.47 -5.48
C GLN A 46 0.72 -9.10 -6.36
N ILE A 47 0.91 -8.10 -7.22
CA ILE A 47 -0.05 -7.66 -8.22
C ILE A 47 0.56 -7.73 -9.62
N ARG A 48 -0.25 -7.48 -10.64
CA ARG A 48 0.21 -7.29 -12.02
C ARG A 48 -0.07 -5.89 -12.49
N ILE A 49 0.92 -5.28 -13.12
CA ILE A 49 0.84 -3.99 -13.78
C ILE A 49 0.66 -4.26 -15.28
N TYR A 50 -0.24 -3.54 -15.92
CA TYR A 50 -0.49 -3.57 -17.35
C TYR A 50 -0.24 -2.20 -17.95
N ALA A 51 0.25 -2.15 -19.19
CA ALA A 51 0.27 -0.93 -19.99
C ALA A 51 -0.14 -1.24 -21.42
N LYS A 52 -0.89 -0.33 -22.03
CA LYS A 52 -1.24 -0.41 -23.45
C LYS A 52 -0.35 0.52 -24.26
N VAL A 53 0.24 -0.04 -25.32
CA VAL A 53 1.03 0.69 -26.31
C VAL A 53 0.21 0.85 -27.57
N ARG A 54 0.08 2.09 -28.02
CA ARG A 54 -0.65 2.45 -29.24
C ARG A 54 0.35 2.81 -30.32
N ASN A 55 0.06 2.42 -31.55
CA ASN A 55 0.75 2.98 -32.70
C ASN A 55 -0.10 4.12 -33.25
N VAL A 56 0.39 5.35 -33.13
CA VAL A 56 -0.24 6.57 -33.65
C VAL A 56 0.40 7.04 -34.96
N GLY A 57 1.44 6.33 -35.40
CA GLY A 57 2.08 6.46 -36.70
C GLY A 57 1.44 5.61 -37.80
N GLU A 58 2.11 5.59 -38.94
CA GLU A 58 1.67 4.97 -40.20
C GLU A 58 2.47 3.69 -40.55
N GLU A 59 3.55 3.39 -39.84
CA GLU A 59 4.35 2.17 -40.03
C GLU A 59 4.24 1.21 -38.85
N ASP A 60 4.37 -0.09 -39.11
CA ASP A 60 4.46 -1.10 -38.05
C ASP A 60 5.76 -0.88 -37.25
N VAL A 61 5.66 -0.89 -35.92
CA VAL A 61 6.82 -0.64 -35.03
C VAL A 61 6.97 -1.78 -34.06
N SER A 62 8.20 -2.30 -33.95
CA SER A 62 8.58 -3.21 -32.88
C SER A 62 9.49 -2.51 -31.89
N GLY A 63 9.56 -2.98 -30.65
CA GLY A 63 10.40 -2.38 -29.62
C GLY A 63 10.23 -3.07 -28.28
N TYR A 64 10.52 -2.34 -27.21
CA TYR A 64 10.40 -2.83 -25.85
C TYR A 64 9.63 -1.85 -24.98
N VAL A 65 8.93 -2.37 -23.98
CA VAL A 65 8.38 -1.58 -22.87
C VAL A 65 9.07 -2.01 -21.59
N THR A 66 9.56 -1.05 -20.82
CA THR A 66 10.11 -1.29 -19.49
C THR A 66 9.28 -0.56 -18.45
N PHE A 67 8.91 -1.29 -17.40
CA PHE A 67 8.24 -0.71 -16.24
C PHE A 67 9.27 -0.30 -15.20
N TYR A 68 9.01 0.77 -14.47
CA TYR A 68 9.88 1.28 -13.42
C TYR A 68 9.09 1.73 -12.20
N GLN A 69 9.71 1.57 -11.04
CA GLN A 69 9.38 2.29 -9.81
C GLN A 69 10.53 3.27 -9.54
N GLY A 70 10.26 4.57 -9.62
CA GLY A 70 11.33 5.58 -9.62
C GLY A 70 12.29 5.36 -10.79
N SER A 71 13.51 4.91 -10.50
CA SER A 71 14.53 4.57 -11.51
C SER A 71 14.85 3.08 -11.60
N ILE A 72 14.23 2.25 -10.75
CA ILE A 72 14.48 0.81 -10.68
C ILE A 72 13.57 0.11 -11.71
N PRO A 73 14.13 -0.64 -12.66
CA PRO A 73 13.33 -1.43 -13.59
C PRO A 73 12.60 -2.55 -12.84
N ILE A 74 11.31 -2.72 -13.13
CA ILE A 74 10.48 -3.79 -12.60
C ILE A 74 10.51 -4.93 -13.62
N GLY A 75 11.10 -6.06 -13.22
CA GLY A 75 11.22 -7.22 -14.08
C GLY A 75 12.02 -6.96 -15.36
N ASN A 76 11.77 -7.81 -16.38
CA ASN A 76 12.40 -7.69 -17.69
C ASN A 76 11.54 -6.84 -18.63
N SER A 77 12.20 -6.15 -19.57
CA SER A 77 11.52 -5.44 -20.64
C SER A 77 10.66 -6.39 -21.48
N GLN A 78 9.44 -5.95 -21.79
CA GLN A 78 8.48 -6.70 -22.59
C GLN A 78 8.63 -6.34 -24.05
N VAL A 79 8.63 -7.33 -24.94
CA VAL A 79 8.71 -7.11 -26.40
C VAL A 79 7.34 -6.69 -26.91
N ILE A 80 7.31 -5.71 -27.80
CA ILE A 80 6.10 -5.27 -28.51
C ILE A 80 6.31 -5.29 -30.03
N SER A 81 5.22 -5.47 -30.77
CA SER A 81 5.14 -5.40 -32.23
C SER A 81 3.77 -4.83 -32.63
N VAL A 82 3.65 -3.51 -32.57
CA VAL A 82 2.38 -2.80 -32.74
C VAL A 82 2.18 -2.38 -34.19
N ARG A 83 1.12 -2.89 -34.82
CA ARG A 83 0.79 -2.56 -36.22
C ARG A 83 0.25 -1.15 -36.38
N ALA A 84 0.58 -0.51 -37.50
CA ALA A 84 0.00 0.78 -37.89
C ALA A 84 -1.53 0.65 -38.00
N SER A 85 -2.26 1.63 -37.45
CA SER A 85 -3.73 1.59 -37.35
C SER A 85 -4.29 0.31 -36.68
N GLY A 86 -3.45 -0.41 -35.92
CA GLY A 86 -3.81 -1.63 -35.20
C GLY A 86 -4.53 -1.36 -33.89
N SER A 87 -4.98 -2.44 -33.24
CA SER A 87 -5.37 -2.33 -31.82
C SER A 87 -4.14 -2.14 -30.95
N PRO A 88 -4.26 -1.43 -29.81
CA PRO A 88 -3.16 -1.32 -28.86
C PRO A 88 -2.70 -2.69 -28.39
N GLU A 89 -1.39 -2.86 -28.21
CA GLU A 89 -0.81 -4.05 -27.62
C GLU A 89 -0.69 -3.85 -26.10
N GLU A 90 -1.04 -4.87 -25.33
CA GLU A 90 -0.97 -4.84 -23.86
C GLU A 90 0.21 -5.69 -23.38
N VAL A 91 1.02 -5.11 -22.51
CA VAL A 91 2.16 -5.76 -21.86
C VAL A 91 1.98 -5.70 -20.35
N TYR A 92 2.63 -6.63 -19.64
CA TYR A 92 2.51 -6.69 -18.19
C TYR A 92 3.81 -7.08 -17.48
N VAL A 93 3.87 -6.76 -16.19
CA VAL A 93 4.88 -7.28 -15.27
C VAL A 93 4.25 -7.55 -13.90
N ASP A 94 4.74 -8.58 -13.22
CA ASP A 94 4.37 -8.82 -11.82
C ASP A 94 5.17 -7.87 -10.91
N PHE A 95 4.51 -7.34 -9.88
CA PHE A 95 5.04 -6.31 -9.00
C PHE A 95 4.65 -6.61 -7.55
N MET A 96 5.59 -6.42 -6.63
CA MET A 96 5.32 -6.51 -5.20
C MET A 96 5.04 -5.11 -4.68
N VAL A 97 3.86 -4.90 -4.12
CA VAL A 97 3.46 -3.60 -3.58
C VAL A 97 4.43 -3.21 -2.45
N PRO A 98 5.10 -2.06 -2.51
CA PRO A 98 5.98 -1.60 -1.45
C PRO A 98 5.17 -1.16 -0.22
N SER A 99 5.82 -0.94 0.92
CA SER A 99 5.19 -0.34 2.10
C SER A 99 5.11 1.19 2.04
N GLY A 100 5.79 1.81 1.08
CA GLY A 100 5.78 3.26 0.88
C GLY A 100 4.93 3.64 -0.32
N THR A 101 4.52 4.90 -0.36
CA THR A 101 3.84 5.48 -1.51
C THR A 101 4.67 5.32 -2.79
N PHE A 102 4.04 4.91 -3.89
CA PHE A 102 4.71 4.59 -5.14
C PHE A 102 3.91 5.08 -6.36
N ASN A 103 4.57 5.20 -7.49
CA ASN A 103 3.94 5.28 -8.80
C ASN A 103 4.68 4.36 -9.75
N ILE A 104 4.05 4.08 -10.89
CA ILE A 104 4.63 3.24 -11.94
C ILE A 104 4.84 4.08 -13.19
N ARG A 105 6.03 3.98 -13.76
CA ARG A 105 6.34 4.49 -15.10
C ARG A 105 6.45 3.32 -16.08
N ALA A 106 5.79 3.43 -17.22
CA ALA A 106 6.03 2.56 -18.37
C ALA A 106 6.69 3.38 -19.48
N GLU A 107 7.78 2.88 -20.05
CA GLU A 107 8.61 3.58 -21.05
C GLU A 107 8.84 2.69 -22.27
N ILE A 108 8.58 3.23 -23.45
CA ILE A 108 8.91 2.64 -24.75
C ILE A 108 10.40 2.84 -25.03
N ARG A 109 11.10 1.79 -25.47
CA ARG A 109 12.55 1.82 -25.73
C ARG A 109 12.91 1.03 -26.97
N GLU A 110 14.00 1.45 -27.61
CA GLU A 110 14.70 0.72 -28.68
C GLU A 110 13.76 0.28 -29.82
N THR A 111 12.94 1.21 -30.29
CA THR A 111 11.99 0.96 -31.38
C THR A 111 12.68 0.78 -32.72
N SER A 112 12.08 -0.06 -33.56
CA SER A 112 12.49 -0.33 -34.94
C SER A 112 11.24 -0.40 -35.82
N PRO A 113 11.05 0.55 -36.77
CA PRO A 113 11.89 1.74 -36.99
C PRO A 113 11.93 2.69 -35.77
N PRO A 114 12.93 3.59 -35.65
CA PRO A 114 13.04 4.51 -34.52
C PRO A 114 11.84 5.44 -34.41
N ASP A 115 11.34 5.57 -33.18
CA ASP A 115 10.26 6.50 -32.84
C ASP A 115 10.69 7.95 -33.10
N GLN A 116 9.79 8.76 -33.66
CA GLN A 116 10.03 10.15 -34.02
C GLN A 116 9.50 11.15 -32.99
N ASN A 117 8.73 10.71 -32.00
CA ASN A 117 8.10 11.54 -31.00
C ASN A 117 8.38 11.00 -29.58
N SER A 118 9.49 11.44 -28.99
CA SER A 118 9.85 10.98 -27.65
C SER A 118 9.00 11.55 -26.51
N LEU A 119 8.01 12.41 -26.79
CA LEU A 119 7.22 13.09 -25.75
C LEU A 119 6.08 12.24 -25.19
N ASN A 120 5.70 11.18 -25.90
CA ASN A 120 4.60 10.26 -25.57
C ASN A 120 5.06 8.80 -25.43
N ASP A 121 6.37 8.57 -25.43
CA ASP A 121 7.00 7.27 -25.14
C ASP A 121 6.87 6.84 -23.67
N THR A 122 6.34 7.70 -22.80
CA THR A 122 6.28 7.48 -21.36
C THR A 122 4.90 7.77 -20.80
N GLY A 123 4.35 6.80 -20.06
CA GLY A 123 3.21 6.99 -19.18
C GLY A 123 3.61 6.82 -17.72
N ILE A 124 3.05 7.65 -16.84
CA ILE A 124 3.28 7.57 -15.39
C ILE A 124 1.93 7.58 -14.67
N THR A 125 1.72 6.65 -13.75
CA THR A 125 0.51 6.62 -12.92
C THR A 125 0.50 7.78 -11.92
N GLU A 126 -0.67 8.06 -11.36
CA GLU A 126 -0.74 8.86 -10.14
C GLU A 126 0.02 8.18 -9.00
N LEU A 127 0.26 8.95 -7.96
CA LEU A 127 0.89 8.49 -6.74
C LEU A 127 -0.11 7.64 -5.92
N ILE A 128 0.30 6.44 -5.52
CA ILE A 128 -0.51 5.42 -4.85
C ILE A 128 0.06 5.19 -3.46
N THR A 129 -0.75 5.38 -2.43
CA THR A 129 -0.41 5.02 -1.05
C THR A 129 -1.00 3.64 -0.75
N PRO A 130 -0.15 2.62 -0.48
CA PRO A 130 -0.62 1.29 -0.11
C PRO A 130 -1.15 1.27 1.33
N ILE A 131 -2.10 0.39 1.57
CA ILE A 131 -2.58 0.03 2.90
C ILE A 131 -1.52 -0.86 3.56
N LEU A 132 -1.21 -0.56 4.81
CA LEU A 132 -0.36 -1.40 5.66
C LEU A 132 -1.24 -2.38 6.43
N ASP A 133 -0.87 -3.65 6.36
CA ASP A 133 -1.51 -4.80 6.99
C ASP A 133 -0.36 -5.79 7.25
N ASP A 134 0.26 -5.66 8.42
CA ASP A 134 1.53 -6.31 8.75
C ASP A 134 1.35 -7.80 9.02
N ASP A 135 0.24 -8.19 9.64
CA ASP A 135 -0.04 -9.59 9.99
C ASP A 135 -0.88 -10.33 8.93
N ARG A 136 -1.55 -9.61 8.02
CA ARG A 136 -2.35 -10.14 6.91
C ARG A 136 -3.59 -10.88 7.38
N ASP A 137 -4.34 -10.25 8.27
CA ASP A 137 -5.67 -10.70 8.68
C ASP A 137 -6.81 -9.99 7.93
N GLY A 138 -6.49 -8.93 7.16
CA GLY A 138 -7.46 -8.15 6.38
C GLY A 138 -7.89 -6.85 7.04
N VAL A 139 -7.38 -6.53 8.23
CA VAL A 139 -7.54 -5.26 8.91
C VAL A 139 -6.28 -4.42 8.70
N ALA A 140 -6.44 -3.12 8.47
CA ALA A 140 -5.29 -2.25 8.25
C ALA A 140 -4.67 -1.83 9.59
N ASN A 141 -3.33 -1.76 9.67
CA ASN A 141 -2.59 -1.42 10.89
C ASN A 141 -3.12 -0.17 11.63
N GLU A 142 -3.68 0.80 10.90
CA GLU A 142 -4.19 2.07 11.47
C GLU A 142 -5.52 1.92 12.24
N ILE A 143 -6.24 0.81 12.02
CA ILE A 143 -7.51 0.48 12.66
C ILE A 143 -7.50 -0.89 13.33
N ASP A 144 -6.33 -1.53 13.39
CA ASP A 144 -6.15 -2.88 13.92
C ASP A 144 -5.75 -2.84 15.40
N ASN A 145 -6.60 -3.35 16.29
CA ASN A 145 -6.36 -3.43 17.72
C ASN A 145 -5.29 -4.47 18.12
N CYS A 146 -4.83 -5.30 17.17
CA CYS A 146 -3.70 -6.21 17.30
C CYS A 146 -2.83 -6.28 16.02
N SER A 147 -2.35 -5.15 15.51
CA SER A 147 -1.56 -4.99 14.25
C SER A 147 -0.41 -5.96 13.90
N GLN A 148 -0.03 -6.89 14.79
CA GLN A 148 1.00 -7.90 14.56
C GLN A 148 0.50 -9.33 14.82
N ILE A 149 -0.74 -9.52 15.26
CA ILE A 149 -1.36 -10.80 15.63
C ILE A 149 -2.73 -10.87 14.99
N LYS A 150 -2.87 -11.79 14.03
CA LYS A 150 -4.09 -11.93 13.24
C LYS A 150 -5.34 -12.07 14.09
N ASN A 151 -6.27 -11.13 13.94
CA ASN A 151 -7.55 -11.12 14.63
C ASN A 151 -8.62 -10.37 13.82
N GLU A 152 -9.02 -10.96 12.69
CA GLU A 152 -10.02 -10.40 11.77
C GLU A 152 -11.35 -9.98 12.46
N SER A 153 -11.70 -10.60 13.60
CA SER A 153 -12.89 -10.24 14.40
C SER A 153 -12.77 -8.92 15.15
N GLN A 154 -11.55 -8.47 15.45
CA GLN A 154 -11.25 -7.25 16.24
C GLN A 154 -12.04 -7.20 17.55
N GLU A 155 -12.18 -8.36 18.21
CA GLU A 155 -12.75 -8.46 19.56
C GLU A 155 -11.84 -7.70 20.54
N ASP A 156 -12.47 -7.06 21.52
CA ASP A 156 -11.92 -6.11 22.50
C ASP A 156 -12.98 -6.02 23.62
N PHE A 157 -12.96 -6.99 24.53
CA PHE A 157 -14.06 -7.21 25.47
C PHE A 157 -14.15 -6.11 26.55
N ASP A 158 -13.03 -5.60 27.01
CA ASP A 158 -12.95 -4.51 27.98
C ASP A 158 -13.02 -3.09 27.37
N GLY A 159 -12.80 -2.98 26.05
CA GLY A 159 -12.82 -1.73 25.31
C GLY A 159 -11.61 -0.83 25.58
N ASP A 160 -10.47 -1.39 25.96
CA ASP A 160 -9.24 -0.62 26.24
C ASP A 160 -8.47 -0.24 24.95
N GLY A 161 -8.84 -0.85 23.82
CA GLY A 161 -8.27 -0.62 22.49
C GLY A 161 -7.18 -1.61 22.09
N LYS A 162 -6.88 -2.60 22.93
CA LYS A 162 -6.06 -3.77 22.63
C LYS A 162 -7.00 -4.95 22.44
N GLY A 163 -6.85 -5.68 21.34
CA GLY A 163 -7.78 -6.77 21.05
C GLY A 163 -7.49 -8.00 21.88
N ASP A 164 -8.52 -8.81 22.13
CA ASP A 164 -8.43 -10.05 22.94
C ASP A 164 -7.29 -10.97 22.43
N ALA A 165 -7.03 -10.99 21.12
CA ALA A 165 -5.97 -11.81 20.53
C ALA A 165 -4.54 -11.42 20.95
N CYS A 166 -4.35 -10.18 21.42
CA CYS A 166 -3.07 -9.67 21.89
C CYS A 166 -3.14 -9.14 23.33
N ASP A 167 -4.30 -9.23 23.99
CA ASP A 167 -4.44 -8.98 25.41
C ASP A 167 -3.95 -10.15 26.27
N GLU A 168 -3.59 -9.86 27.51
CA GLU A 168 -3.25 -10.87 28.53
C GLU A 168 -4.34 -10.97 29.61
N ASP A 169 -5.33 -10.06 29.59
CA ASP A 169 -6.45 -9.93 30.53
C ASP A 169 -7.62 -9.30 29.75
N ASP A 170 -8.35 -10.12 29.00
CA ASP A 170 -9.37 -9.72 28.01
C ASP A 170 -10.53 -8.89 28.62
N ASP A 171 -10.84 -9.08 29.91
CA ASP A 171 -11.90 -8.35 30.60
C ASP A 171 -11.42 -7.36 31.66
N ASN A 172 -10.12 -7.32 31.94
CA ASN A 172 -9.47 -6.38 32.84
C ASN A 172 -10.03 -6.46 34.29
N ASP A 173 -10.40 -7.66 34.73
CA ASP A 173 -10.89 -7.93 36.08
C ASP A 173 -9.77 -8.13 37.12
N GLY A 174 -8.53 -8.25 36.64
CA GLY A 174 -7.33 -8.46 37.43
C GLY A 174 -6.86 -9.92 37.54
N LEU A 175 -7.43 -10.84 36.76
CA LEU A 175 -6.98 -12.21 36.55
C LEU A 175 -6.62 -12.42 35.08
N SER A 176 -5.34 -12.66 34.77
CA SER A 176 -4.93 -12.88 33.36
C SER A 176 -5.63 -14.09 32.73
N ASP A 177 -5.82 -14.10 31.42
CA ASP A 177 -6.49 -15.21 30.70
C ASP A 177 -5.82 -16.56 31.00
N THR A 178 -4.50 -16.55 31.18
CA THR A 178 -3.74 -17.75 31.52
C THR A 178 -4.07 -18.30 32.90
N ASP A 179 -4.33 -17.42 33.86
CA ASP A 179 -4.76 -17.79 35.22
C ASP A 179 -6.24 -18.15 35.24
N GLU A 180 -7.08 -17.50 34.46
CA GLU A 180 -8.49 -17.86 34.34
C GLU A 180 -8.72 -19.27 33.82
N ILE A 181 -7.92 -19.70 32.84
CA ILE A 181 -7.91 -21.10 32.40
C ILE A 181 -7.59 -22.05 33.57
N ILE A 182 -6.73 -21.63 34.50
CA ILE A 182 -6.35 -22.42 35.68
C ILE A 182 -7.50 -22.46 36.71
N TYR A 183 -8.18 -21.34 36.93
CA TYR A 183 -9.28 -21.21 37.89
C TYR A 183 -10.65 -21.66 37.33
N GLY A 184 -10.75 -21.80 36.01
CA GLY A 184 -11.96 -22.18 35.27
C GLY A 184 -12.92 -21.03 35.01
N SER A 185 -12.53 -19.78 35.27
CA SER A 185 -13.28 -18.57 34.92
C SER A 185 -13.24 -18.28 33.42
N MET A 186 -13.98 -17.26 32.98
CA MET A 186 -14.11 -16.88 31.57
C MET A 186 -13.42 -15.54 31.29
N SER A 187 -12.43 -15.52 30.39
CA SER A 187 -11.66 -14.30 30.07
C SER A 187 -12.43 -13.13 29.52
N THR A 188 -13.63 -13.38 29.04
CA THR A 188 -14.53 -12.35 28.56
C THR A 188 -15.67 -12.13 29.55
N LYS A 189 -15.44 -12.21 30.86
CA LYS A 189 -16.49 -12.03 31.87
C LYS A 189 -15.90 -11.72 33.26
N LEU A 190 -15.81 -10.42 33.52
CA LEU A 190 -15.44 -9.77 34.79
C LEU A 190 -15.79 -10.45 36.13
N ASP A 191 -16.87 -11.22 36.17
CA ASP A 191 -17.43 -11.86 37.37
C ASP A 191 -18.13 -13.13 36.86
N THR A 192 -17.44 -14.27 36.87
CA THR A 192 -17.85 -15.48 36.15
C THR A 192 -19.10 -16.12 36.75
N ASP A 193 -19.27 -16.11 38.06
CA ASP A 193 -20.43 -16.73 38.73
C ASP A 193 -21.57 -15.76 39.07
N GLY A 194 -21.33 -14.45 39.00
CA GLY A 194 -22.32 -13.41 39.19
C GLY A 194 -22.64 -13.09 40.65
N ASP A 195 -21.75 -13.39 41.59
CA ASP A 195 -21.92 -13.03 43.01
C ASP A 195 -21.60 -11.55 43.29
N GLY A 196 -20.89 -10.91 42.36
CA GLY A 196 -20.53 -9.50 42.39
C GLY A 196 -19.15 -9.17 42.95
N LEU A 197 -18.29 -10.15 43.19
CA LEU A 197 -16.84 -10.02 43.21
C LEU A 197 -16.29 -10.25 41.79
N LEU A 198 -15.14 -9.64 41.46
CA LEU A 198 -14.46 -9.93 40.21
C LEU A 198 -13.60 -11.19 40.37
N ASP A 199 -13.39 -11.98 39.31
CA ASP A 199 -12.63 -13.24 39.40
C ASP A 199 -11.18 -12.96 39.89
N GLY A 200 -10.59 -11.86 39.43
CA GLY A 200 -9.34 -11.32 39.95
C GLY A 200 -9.37 -10.95 41.44
N GLU A 201 -10.45 -10.34 41.95
CA GLU A 201 -10.60 -10.04 43.38
C GLU A 201 -10.72 -11.32 44.21
N GLU A 202 -11.48 -12.29 43.72
CA GLU A 202 -11.67 -13.58 44.36
C GLU A 202 -10.37 -14.35 44.52
N VAL A 203 -9.63 -14.51 43.43
CA VAL A 203 -8.35 -15.23 43.45
C VAL A 203 -7.28 -14.48 44.25
N HIS A 204 -7.17 -13.16 44.09
CA HIS A 204 -6.05 -12.41 44.66
C HIS A 204 -6.30 -11.88 46.07
N THR A 205 -7.53 -11.48 46.38
CA THR A 205 -7.89 -10.79 47.63
C THR A 205 -8.66 -11.71 48.58
N TYR A 206 -9.79 -12.26 48.13
CA TYR A 206 -10.71 -13.02 48.99
C TYR A 206 -10.33 -14.49 49.16
N LYS A 207 -9.50 -15.03 48.26
CA LYS A 207 -9.08 -16.44 48.19
C LYS A 207 -10.22 -17.43 47.98
N THR A 208 -11.31 -16.96 47.37
CA THR A 208 -12.52 -17.70 47.01
C THR A 208 -12.41 -18.32 45.61
N ASN A 209 -13.46 -18.98 45.14
CA ASN A 209 -13.50 -19.69 43.88
C ASN A 209 -14.37 -18.94 42.85
N PRO A 210 -13.79 -18.44 41.75
CA PRO A 210 -14.47 -17.53 40.82
C PRO A 210 -15.59 -18.16 39.98
N ILE A 211 -15.83 -19.46 40.13
CA ILE A 211 -16.91 -20.17 39.44
C ILE A 211 -17.99 -20.66 40.41
N LYS A 212 -17.99 -20.16 41.65
CA LYS A 212 -18.90 -20.57 42.71
C LYS A 212 -19.37 -19.38 43.52
N LEU A 213 -20.65 -19.04 43.31
CA LEU A 213 -21.39 -18.04 44.08
C LEU A 213 -21.19 -18.12 45.61
N ASP A 214 -20.95 -19.33 46.13
CA ASP A 214 -20.73 -19.66 47.54
C ASP A 214 -19.62 -20.72 47.60
N THR A 215 -18.42 -20.30 48.00
CA THR A 215 -17.20 -21.12 47.94
C THR A 215 -17.23 -22.29 48.92
N ASP A 216 -17.74 -22.08 50.14
CA ASP A 216 -17.69 -23.04 51.23
C ASP A 216 -19.02 -23.79 51.46
N GLY A 217 -20.11 -23.32 50.86
CA GLY A 217 -21.41 -23.98 50.80
C GLY A 217 -22.28 -23.75 52.04
N ASP A 218 -22.08 -22.67 52.78
CA ASP A 218 -22.86 -22.34 53.98
C ASP A 218 -24.24 -21.68 53.66
N GLY A 219 -24.43 -21.23 52.41
CA GLY A 219 -25.64 -20.60 51.91
C GLY A 219 -25.60 -19.07 51.83
N ILE A 220 -24.46 -18.43 52.10
CA ILE A 220 -24.19 -17.01 51.89
C ILE A 220 -23.23 -16.87 50.68
N SER A 221 -23.40 -15.84 49.86
CA SER A 221 -22.46 -15.62 48.75
C SER A 221 -21.09 -15.14 49.25
N ASP A 222 -20.04 -15.32 48.48
CA ASP A 222 -18.69 -14.92 48.87
C ASP A 222 -18.58 -13.40 49.12
N LYS A 223 -19.29 -12.60 48.33
CA LYS A 223 -19.41 -11.15 48.55
C LYS A 223 -20.06 -10.76 49.87
N GLU A 224 -21.09 -11.50 50.29
CA GLU A 224 -21.86 -11.20 51.49
C GLU A 224 -21.33 -11.89 52.76
N ASP A 225 -20.49 -12.90 52.60
CA ASP A 225 -19.97 -13.69 53.70
C ASP A 225 -18.77 -13.01 54.38
N LEU A 226 -18.78 -13.03 55.71
CA LEU A 226 -17.67 -12.57 56.55
C LEU A 226 -16.53 -13.60 56.58
N TYR A 227 -16.83 -14.88 56.31
CA TYR A 227 -15.90 -16.00 56.31
C TYR A 227 -16.02 -16.86 55.03
N PRO A 228 -15.85 -16.30 53.82
CA PRO A 228 -16.17 -16.96 52.53
C PRO A 228 -15.30 -18.18 52.18
N ASN A 229 -14.33 -18.52 53.04
CA ASN A 229 -13.51 -19.72 52.93
C ASN A 229 -13.78 -20.71 54.08
N GLY A 230 -14.90 -20.54 54.75
CA GLY A 230 -15.28 -21.15 55.99
C GLY A 230 -14.55 -20.59 57.22
N GLY A 231 -14.81 -21.27 58.34
CA GLY A 231 -14.39 -20.80 59.66
C GLY A 231 -15.51 -20.07 60.40
N ASP A 232 -16.75 -20.22 59.93
CA ASP A 232 -17.91 -19.74 60.65
C ASP A 232 -17.89 -20.18 62.11
N PRO A 233 -18.23 -19.28 63.04
CA PRO A 233 -18.55 -19.69 64.38
C PRO A 233 -19.83 -20.51 64.29
N VAL A 234 -19.69 -21.84 64.20
CA VAL A 234 -20.77 -22.84 64.14
C VAL A 234 -21.99 -22.32 64.88
N VAL A 235 -22.96 -21.79 64.13
CA VAL A 235 -24.30 -21.62 64.67
C VAL A 235 -24.86 -23.02 64.61
N ASP A 236 -24.80 -23.72 65.74
CA ASP A 236 -25.40 -25.03 65.94
C ASP A 236 -26.93 -24.87 65.76
N ILE A 237 -27.40 -24.95 64.52
CA ILE A 237 -28.83 -25.00 64.20
C ILE A 237 -29.34 -26.43 64.34
N LEU A 238 -29.03 -27.07 65.47
CA LEU A 238 -29.76 -28.22 65.97
C LEU A 238 -30.57 -27.81 67.21
N ASP A 239 -31.52 -26.90 67.04
CA ASP A 239 -32.70 -26.87 67.90
C ASP A 239 -33.96 -26.49 67.09
N PRO A 240 -34.95 -27.39 66.99
CA PRO A 240 -36.18 -27.12 66.27
C PRO A 240 -37.13 -26.33 67.18
N ILE A 241 -37.81 -25.33 66.60
CA ILE A 241 -39.21 -24.89 66.84
C ILE A 241 -39.40 -23.36 66.96
N SER A 242 -40.37 -22.88 66.16
CA SER A 242 -41.23 -21.68 66.29
C SER A 242 -40.80 -20.49 65.40
N VAL A 243 -41.58 -19.96 64.43
CA VAL A 243 -43.02 -19.99 64.13
C VAL A 243 -43.28 -19.57 62.66
N ILE A 244 -43.91 -20.46 61.89
CA ILE A 244 -45.08 -20.30 60.98
C ILE A 244 -45.15 -19.16 59.92
N SER A 245 -45.51 -19.63 58.71
CA SER A 245 -46.29 -19.01 57.61
C SER A 245 -45.44 -18.61 56.39
N GLN A 246 -45.59 -19.14 55.16
CA GLN A 246 -46.72 -19.83 54.53
C GLN A 246 -46.25 -20.85 53.46
N GLN A 247 -47.10 -21.88 53.28
CA GLN A 247 -47.21 -22.85 52.16
C GLN A 247 -46.95 -22.23 50.77
N ASP A 248 -46.44 -22.95 49.77
CA ASP A 248 -47.07 -24.16 49.26
C ASP A 248 -46.14 -24.99 48.32
N SER A 249 -46.26 -26.32 48.45
CA SER A 249 -46.13 -27.40 47.46
C SER A 249 -45.17 -27.31 46.25
N ALA A 250 -44.17 -28.21 46.20
CA ALA A 250 -44.19 -29.43 45.36
C ALA A 250 -42.79 -30.10 45.26
N ALA A 251 -42.73 -31.40 45.49
CA ALA A 251 -41.63 -32.28 45.06
C ALA A 251 -42.03 -33.00 43.73
N PRO A 252 -41.17 -33.84 43.14
CA PRO A 252 -39.96 -33.55 42.39
C PRO A 252 -40.13 -33.92 40.90
N GLN A 253 -39.31 -33.39 39.99
CA GLN A 253 -39.20 -33.93 38.62
C GLN A 253 -37.74 -33.96 38.17
N ASN A 254 -37.18 -35.16 38.14
CA ASN A 254 -36.12 -35.55 37.21
C ASN A 254 -36.56 -35.16 35.79
N PHE A 255 -35.77 -34.32 35.11
CA PHE A 255 -35.65 -34.36 33.66
C PHE A 255 -34.18 -34.30 33.29
N ALA A 256 -33.68 -35.46 32.88
CA ALA A 256 -32.51 -35.56 32.06
C ALA A 256 -32.82 -35.03 30.64
N ALA A 257 -31.76 -34.50 30.00
CA ALA A 257 -31.55 -34.30 28.56
C ALA A 257 -32.14 -33.00 27.94
N PRO A 258 -31.49 -32.40 26.91
CA PRO A 258 -30.68 -33.07 25.90
C PRO A 258 -29.26 -32.56 25.66
N ILE A 259 -28.42 -33.52 25.28
CA ILE A 259 -27.22 -33.34 24.46
C ILE A 259 -27.71 -32.68 23.15
N ASP A 260 -27.28 -31.46 22.87
CA ASP A 260 -27.41 -30.90 21.53
C ASP A 260 -26.14 -31.22 20.74
N GLU A 261 -26.37 -32.00 19.70
CA GLU A 261 -25.42 -32.51 18.75
C GLU A 261 -25.34 -31.50 17.60
N SER A 262 -24.45 -30.51 17.72
CA SER A 262 -24.01 -29.71 16.56
C SER A 262 -22.54 -29.26 16.71
N LEU A 263 -21.64 -30.25 16.79
CA LEU A 263 -20.21 -30.02 16.65
C LEU A 263 -19.87 -29.69 15.17
N ASN A 264 -19.26 -28.53 14.98
CA ASN A 264 -18.65 -28.05 13.75
C ASN A 264 -17.45 -28.96 13.36
N PRO A 265 -17.26 -29.35 12.07
CA PRO A 265 -16.18 -30.27 11.67
C PRO A 265 -14.75 -29.78 11.93
N SER A 266 -14.54 -28.50 12.20
CA SER A 266 -13.22 -27.90 12.45
C SER A 266 -12.69 -28.07 13.88
N GLN A 267 -13.52 -28.47 14.85
CA GLN A 267 -13.07 -28.71 16.24
C GLN A 267 -12.67 -30.16 16.53
N LYS A 268 -12.89 -31.08 15.58
CA LYS A 268 -12.52 -32.50 15.74
C LYS A 268 -11.07 -32.79 15.33
N GLU A 269 -10.49 -32.01 14.42
CA GLU A 269 -9.09 -32.17 14.00
C GLU A 269 -8.06 -31.54 14.97
N ILE A 270 -8.49 -30.60 15.83
CA ILE A 270 -7.59 -29.95 16.80
C ILE A 270 -7.48 -30.77 18.09
N SER A 271 -8.52 -31.54 18.45
CA SER A 271 -8.49 -32.43 19.63
C SER A 271 -7.66 -33.71 19.42
N GLU A 272 -7.52 -34.19 18.17
CA GLU A 272 -6.66 -35.35 17.89
C GLU A 272 -5.17 -34.99 17.77
N THR A 273 -4.84 -33.75 17.39
CA THR A 273 -3.44 -33.28 17.27
C THR A 273 -2.81 -32.94 18.63
N TYR A 274 -3.61 -32.52 19.61
CA TYR A 274 -3.12 -32.21 20.97
C TYR A 274 -2.78 -33.46 21.82
N SER A 275 -3.12 -34.66 21.35
CA SER A 275 -2.67 -35.91 21.99
C SER A 275 -1.25 -36.32 21.58
N ASP A 276 -0.72 -35.80 20.46
CA ASP A 276 0.62 -36.14 19.94
C ASP A 276 1.72 -35.16 20.41
N VAL A 277 1.37 -33.98 20.94
CA VAL A 277 2.36 -32.99 21.41
C VAL A 277 2.78 -33.22 22.87
N GLN A 278 2.01 -33.98 23.66
CA GLN A 278 2.42 -34.38 25.02
C GLN A 278 3.49 -35.49 25.08
N GLN A 279 4.10 -35.86 23.95
CA GLN A 279 5.26 -36.78 23.93
C GLN A 279 6.61 -36.12 23.58
N ILE A 280 6.73 -34.78 23.60
CA ILE A 280 8.02 -34.10 23.37
C ILE A 280 8.68 -33.65 24.68
N SER A 281 8.69 -34.51 25.69
CA SER A 281 9.50 -34.34 26.90
C SER A 281 10.73 -35.26 26.96
N ASP A 282 11.05 -35.98 25.87
CA ASP A 282 12.12 -36.99 25.85
C ASP A 282 13.07 -36.94 24.64
N ILE A 283 13.32 -35.77 24.03
CA ILE A 283 14.40 -35.63 23.04
C ILE A 283 15.73 -35.39 23.78
N SER A 284 16.45 -36.47 24.05
CA SER A 284 17.80 -36.48 24.64
C SER A 284 18.93 -36.52 23.60
N ASP A 285 18.66 -36.07 22.36
CA ASP A 285 19.67 -36.00 21.30
C ASP A 285 20.13 -34.54 21.06
N PRO A 286 21.36 -34.17 21.47
CA PRO A 286 21.89 -32.82 21.34
C PRO A 286 22.12 -32.40 19.87
N PHE A 287 22.02 -33.30 18.89
CA PHE A 287 22.24 -32.97 17.47
C PHE A 287 21.00 -32.40 16.78
N ILE A 288 19.79 -32.78 17.21
CA ILE A 288 18.52 -32.30 16.62
C ILE A 288 18.11 -30.95 17.22
N PHE A 289 18.51 -30.66 18.46
CA PHE A 289 18.19 -29.42 19.14
C PHE A 289 18.85 -28.18 18.49
N GLU A 290 20.10 -28.28 18.04
CA GLU A 290 20.75 -27.16 17.32
C GLU A 290 20.15 -26.91 15.94
N GLU A 291 19.72 -27.95 15.23
CA GLU A 291 19.15 -27.81 13.88
C GLU A 291 17.75 -27.18 13.92
N ILE A 292 16.96 -27.51 14.94
CA ILE A 292 15.65 -26.87 15.20
C ILE A 292 15.83 -25.43 15.69
N GLN A 293 16.82 -25.13 16.55
CA GLN A 293 17.13 -23.76 16.96
C GLN A 293 17.67 -22.90 15.80
N GLN A 294 18.42 -23.50 14.87
CA GLN A 294 18.92 -22.82 13.68
C GLN A 294 17.80 -22.58 12.65
N ALA A 295 16.86 -23.53 12.49
CA ALA A 295 15.67 -23.34 11.68
C ALA A 295 14.72 -22.29 12.29
N LEU A 296 14.46 -22.35 13.60
CA LEU A 296 13.64 -21.37 14.32
C LEU A 296 14.26 -19.98 14.35
N SER A 297 15.58 -19.83 14.50
CA SER A 297 16.24 -18.51 14.44
C SER A 297 16.25 -17.90 13.04
N SER A 298 16.14 -18.72 11.99
CA SER A 298 15.92 -18.25 10.61
C SER A 298 14.47 -17.83 10.34
N PHE A 299 13.50 -18.48 11.00
CA PHE A 299 12.07 -18.18 10.92
C PHE A 299 11.64 -17.01 11.82
N LEU A 300 12.30 -16.84 12.96
CA LEU A 300 12.08 -15.79 13.97
C LEU A 300 12.99 -14.57 13.78
N ASN A 301 13.55 -14.37 12.59
CA ASN A 301 14.22 -13.12 12.26
C ASN A 301 13.33 -12.25 11.35
N PRO A 302 12.31 -11.56 11.90
CA PRO A 302 11.47 -10.62 11.17
C PRO A 302 12.18 -9.27 10.96
N GLN A 303 13.50 -9.29 10.74
CA GLN A 303 14.15 -8.19 10.05
C GLN A 303 14.01 -8.44 8.55
N LYS A 304 12.76 -8.38 8.06
CA LYS A 304 12.42 -8.02 6.68
C LYS A 304 13.35 -6.86 6.34
N GLU A 305 14.30 -7.07 5.43
CA GLU A 305 15.34 -6.09 5.10
C GLU A 305 14.71 -4.70 4.92
N ARG A 306 14.75 -3.86 5.97
CA ARG A 306 14.30 -2.46 5.92
C ARG A 306 15.36 -1.70 5.13
N ARG A 307 15.35 -1.87 3.81
CA ARG A 307 16.27 -1.17 2.93
C ARG A 307 15.80 0.27 2.78
N LEU A 308 16.59 1.19 3.33
CA LEU A 308 16.49 2.60 2.99
C LEU A 308 16.44 2.71 1.47
N SER A 309 15.33 3.22 0.94
CA SER A 309 15.09 3.34 -0.50
C SER A 309 14.85 4.81 -0.79
N ALA A 310 15.87 5.48 -1.35
CA ALA A 310 15.69 6.81 -1.90
C ALA A 310 14.74 6.70 -3.08
N LEU A 311 13.68 7.48 -3.06
CA LEU A 311 12.69 7.59 -4.12
C LEU A 311 12.25 9.05 -4.14
N PHE A 312 12.11 9.62 -5.33
CA PHE A 312 11.52 10.94 -5.45
C PHE A 312 10.53 11.07 -6.59
N THR A 313 9.66 12.07 -6.45
CA THR A 313 8.78 12.55 -7.51
C THR A 313 9.08 14.02 -7.80
N TYR A 314 8.62 14.49 -8.96
CA TYR A 314 8.68 15.89 -9.29
C TYR A 314 7.51 16.33 -10.18
N LYS A 315 7.12 17.60 -10.03
CA LYS A 315 6.07 18.25 -10.82
C LYS A 315 6.59 19.52 -11.45
N GLN A 316 6.36 19.70 -12.75
CA GLN A 316 6.69 20.95 -13.44
C GLN A 316 5.66 22.04 -13.09
N ILE A 317 6.11 23.14 -12.48
CA ILE A 317 5.30 24.34 -12.17
C ILE A 317 5.37 25.34 -13.34
N SER A 318 6.54 25.47 -13.96
CA SER A 318 6.76 26.30 -15.13
C SER A 318 7.82 25.67 -16.03
N TRP A 319 8.02 26.21 -17.23
CA TRP A 319 8.97 25.67 -18.20
C TRP A 319 10.40 25.45 -17.65
N LYS A 320 10.80 26.17 -16.58
CA LYS A 320 12.08 26.01 -15.89
C LYS A 320 11.96 25.81 -14.37
N THR A 321 10.76 25.59 -13.85
CA THR A 321 10.51 25.49 -12.40
C THR A 321 9.83 24.17 -12.09
N PHE A 322 10.37 23.44 -11.12
CA PHE A 322 9.90 22.13 -10.72
C PHE A 322 9.76 22.07 -9.20
N GLN A 323 8.72 21.40 -8.71
CA GLN A 323 8.63 20.95 -7.33
C GLN A 323 9.21 19.54 -7.27
N PHE A 324 10.22 19.32 -6.46
CA PHE A 324 10.77 18.00 -6.13
C PHE A 324 10.31 17.60 -4.74
N GLU A 325 10.03 16.32 -4.55
CA GLU A 325 9.57 15.79 -3.27
C GLU A 325 10.18 14.41 -3.05
N SER A 326 10.88 14.26 -1.92
CA SER A 326 11.43 12.98 -1.49
C SER A 326 10.32 12.15 -0.88
N LEU A 327 10.17 10.92 -1.36
CA LEU A 327 9.21 9.97 -0.83
C LEU A 327 9.87 9.22 0.33
N LEU A 328 9.75 9.80 1.54
CA LEU A 328 10.25 9.19 2.76
C LEU A 328 9.23 8.15 3.28
N PRO A 329 9.65 6.97 3.73
CA PRO A 329 8.75 6.04 4.41
C PRO A 329 8.24 6.66 5.72
N GLU A 330 6.94 6.50 6.02
CA GLU A 330 6.26 7.17 7.14
C GLU A 330 6.81 6.84 8.55
N ASN A 331 7.73 5.87 8.67
CA ASN A 331 8.29 5.42 9.94
C ASN A 331 9.81 5.62 10.10
N ILE A 332 10.45 6.50 9.30
CA ILE A 332 11.86 6.84 9.50
C ILE A 332 12.01 8.30 9.92
N SER A 333 12.02 8.53 11.23
CA SER A 333 12.10 9.86 11.84
C SER A 333 13.51 10.48 11.81
N GLN A 334 14.53 9.77 11.31
CA GLN A 334 15.93 10.22 11.30
C GLN A 334 16.67 9.81 10.02
N VAL A 335 16.34 10.47 8.90
CA VAL A 335 17.06 10.34 7.62
C VAL A 335 17.60 11.70 7.20
N GLN A 336 18.87 11.75 6.81
CA GLN A 336 19.45 12.92 6.16
C GLN A 336 19.12 12.88 4.66
N VAL A 337 18.51 13.95 4.18
CA VAL A 337 18.17 14.15 2.76
C VAL A 337 19.22 15.05 2.13
N GLU A 338 19.77 14.65 0.98
CA GLU A 338 20.61 15.49 0.14
C GLU A 338 20.12 15.42 -1.31
N TRP A 339 19.88 16.58 -1.90
CA TRP A 339 19.56 16.77 -3.32
C TRP A 339 20.77 17.29 -4.08
N ASP A 340 20.95 16.79 -5.29
CA ASP A 340 21.81 17.37 -6.33
C ASP A 340 20.97 17.54 -7.61
N PHE A 341 20.70 18.77 -8.03
CA PHE A 341 19.85 19.04 -9.19
C PHE A 341 20.60 18.94 -10.53
N GLY A 342 21.88 18.56 -10.53
CA GLY A 342 22.65 18.30 -11.75
C GLY A 342 23.16 19.56 -12.49
N ASP A 343 22.74 20.76 -12.08
CA ASP A 343 23.27 22.04 -12.55
C ASP A 343 24.19 22.74 -11.53
N GLY A 344 24.50 22.05 -10.43
CA GLY A 344 25.29 22.54 -9.30
C GLY A 344 24.46 23.02 -8.11
N GLY A 345 23.13 23.11 -8.24
CA GLY A 345 22.24 23.35 -7.10
C GLY A 345 22.10 22.13 -6.20
N ARG A 346 21.95 22.37 -4.89
CA ARG A 346 21.72 21.34 -3.86
C ARG A 346 20.70 21.81 -2.84
N SER A 347 20.08 20.87 -2.13
CA SER A 347 19.18 21.14 -1.01
C SER A 347 19.17 19.97 -0.03
N ASN A 348 18.79 20.22 1.22
CA ASN A 348 18.57 19.16 2.21
C ASN A 348 17.11 19.10 2.68
N ASP A 349 16.22 19.91 2.08
CA ASP A 349 14.81 19.89 2.41
C ASP A 349 14.12 18.70 1.72
N PRO A 350 13.20 17.98 2.41
CA PRO A 350 12.45 16.87 1.79
C PRO A 350 11.60 17.29 0.58
N SER A 351 11.17 18.55 0.53
CA SER A 351 10.39 19.11 -0.58
C SER A 351 10.98 20.44 -1.02
N VAL A 352 11.30 20.57 -2.31
CA VAL A 352 12.07 21.69 -2.85
C VAL A 352 11.43 22.22 -4.12
N THR A 353 11.10 23.52 -4.16
CA THR A 353 10.83 24.22 -5.41
C THR A 353 12.14 24.69 -6.03
N TYR A 354 12.55 24.11 -7.16
CA TYR A 354 13.79 24.44 -7.83
C TYR A 354 13.57 25.13 -9.19
N VAL A 355 14.42 26.12 -9.50
CA VAL A 355 14.37 26.89 -10.76
C VAL A 355 15.70 26.77 -11.48
N TYR A 356 15.68 26.17 -12.67
CA TYR A 356 16.88 25.99 -13.46
C TYR A 356 17.25 27.26 -14.23
N SER A 357 18.55 27.53 -14.29
CA SER A 357 19.08 28.76 -14.89
C SER A 357 19.24 28.68 -16.41
N ARG A 358 19.34 27.47 -16.97
CA ARG A 358 19.55 27.24 -18.40
C ARG A 358 18.74 26.03 -18.89
N PRO A 359 18.32 26.00 -20.17
CA PRO A 359 17.77 24.79 -20.77
C PRO A 359 18.83 23.70 -20.90
N GLY A 360 18.40 22.45 -20.97
CA GLY A 360 19.25 21.26 -21.04
C GLY A 360 18.71 20.12 -20.20
N ASP A 361 19.47 19.02 -20.20
CA ASP A 361 19.12 17.81 -19.48
C ASP A 361 19.97 17.72 -18.22
N PHE A 362 19.30 17.57 -17.07
CA PHE A 362 19.95 17.56 -15.77
C PHE A 362 19.68 16.26 -15.05
N LEU A 363 20.74 15.58 -14.63
CA LEU A 363 20.64 14.39 -13.79
C LEU A 363 20.41 14.84 -12.34
N VAL A 364 19.15 14.81 -11.91
CA VAL A 364 18.75 15.05 -10.53
C VAL A 364 19.05 13.81 -9.71
N ARG A 365 19.66 13.96 -8.54
CA ARG A 365 19.93 12.89 -7.59
C ARG A 365 19.33 13.22 -6.24
N LEU A 366 18.63 12.25 -5.67
CA LEU A 366 18.23 12.24 -4.27
C LEU A 366 19.11 11.23 -3.54
N ARG A 367 19.73 11.63 -2.43
CA ARG A 367 20.41 10.76 -1.49
C ARG A 367 19.71 10.79 -0.15
N LEU A 368 19.47 9.60 0.38
CA LEU A 368 19.02 9.41 1.74
C LEU A 368 20.12 8.71 2.52
N GLN A 369 20.39 9.16 3.74
CA GLN A 369 21.32 8.51 4.66
C GLN A 369 20.65 8.30 6.03
N ASP A 370 20.67 7.08 6.55
CA ASP A 370 20.14 6.78 7.88
C ASP A 370 21.17 7.05 9.00
N THR A 371 20.76 6.83 10.26
CA THR A 371 21.63 7.00 11.44
C THR A 371 22.73 5.96 11.56
N THR A 372 22.61 4.83 10.85
CA THR A 372 23.63 3.77 10.80
C THR A 372 24.69 4.05 9.73
N GLY A 373 24.45 5.04 8.87
CA GLY A 373 25.34 5.50 7.81
C GLY A 373 25.08 4.83 6.46
N VAL A 374 24.03 4.01 6.33
CA VAL A 374 23.59 3.42 5.07
C VAL A 374 23.05 4.50 4.16
N ILE A 375 23.51 4.50 2.91
CA ILE A 375 23.13 5.48 1.89
C ILE A 375 22.28 4.79 0.82
N SER A 376 21.20 5.44 0.42
CA SER A 376 20.36 5.07 -0.72
C SER A 376 20.29 6.25 -1.69
N GLU A 377 20.30 5.97 -3.00
CA GLU A 377 20.32 7.00 -4.05
C GLU A 377 19.27 6.70 -5.13
N ASP A 378 18.58 7.73 -5.59
CA ASP A 378 17.70 7.69 -6.77
C ASP A 378 18.08 8.82 -7.72
N THR A 379 17.99 8.59 -9.03
CA THR A 379 18.44 9.57 -10.04
C THR A 379 17.50 9.65 -11.23
N ASN A 380 17.09 10.85 -11.64
CA ASN A 380 16.23 11.05 -12.81
C ASN A 380 16.73 12.18 -13.71
N ILE A 381 16.54 12.07 -15.02
CA ILE A 381 16.92 13.12 -15.98
C ILE A 381 15.73 14.07 -16.17
N VAL A 382 15.89 15.31 -15.73
CA VAL A 382 14.93 16.39 -15.95
C VAL A 382 15.34 17.21 -17.17
N SER A 383 14.50 17.20 -18.20
CA SER A 383 14.75 17.90 -19.46
C SER A 383 14.06 19.28 -19.47
N ILE A 384 14.82 20.32 -19.81
CA ILE A 384 14.35 21.71 -19.76
C ILE A 384 14.42 22.33 -21.14
N SER A 385 13.26 22.38 -21.78
CA SER A 385 13.11 22.89 -23.13
C SER A 385 12.77 24.38 -23.13
N PHE A 386 13.63 25.18 -23.76
CA PHE A 386 13.36 26.61 -23.97
C PHE A 386 12.10 26.84 -24.82
N PHE A 387 11.90 26.01 -25.85
CA PHE A 387 10.73 26.04 -26.75
C PHE A 387 9.51 25.33 -26.15
N SER A 388 9.13 25.70 -24.92
CA SER A 388 7.95 25.17 -24.25
C SER A 388 6.77 26.14 -24.35
N LEU A 389 5.55 25.63 -24.51
CA LEU A 389 4.32 26.44 -24.44
C LEU A 389 4.08 27.00 -23.02
N GLN A 390 4.73 26.47 -21.99
CA GLN A 390 4.72 27.06 -20.65
C GLN A 390 5.68 28.26 -20.53
N ASN A 391 6.53 28.49 -21.53
CA ASN A 391 7.42 29.66 -21.57
C ASN A 391 6.66 30.88 -22.10
N ARG A 392 6.44 31.88 -21.23
CA ARG A 392 5.74 33.12 -21.59
C ARG A 392 6.38 33.88 -22.76
N LEU A 393 7.70 33.77 -22.94
CA LEU A 393 8.37 34.39 -24.09
C LEU A 393 7.95 33.72 -25.40
N ILE A 394 7.86 32.40 -25.41
CA ILE A 394 7.38 31.64 -26.58
C ILE A 394 5.91 31.96 -26.86
N GLN A 395 5.07 31.99 -25.82
CA GLN A 395 3.68 32.42 -25.98
C GLN A 395 3.57 33.82 -26.61
N LEU A 396 4.38 34.78 -26.15
CA LEU A 396 4.38 36.14 -26.69
C LEU A 396 4.83 36.16 -28.15
N VAL A 397 5.89 35.42 -28.50
CA VAL A 397 6.36 35.29 -29.89
C VAL A 397 5.26 34.69 -30.78
N LEU A 398 4.58 33.63 -30.32
CA LEU A 398 3.49 33.01 -31.07
C LEU A 398 2.31 33.97 -31.26
N VAL A 399 1.94 34.75 -30.24
CA VAL A 399 0.90 35.78 -30.36
C VAL A 399 1.29 36.83 -31.40
N VAL A 400 2.54 37.30 -31.39
CA VAL A 400 3.03 38.29 -32.36
C VAL A 400 3.02 37.73 -33.77
N LEU A 401 3.50 36.51 -33.97
CA LEU A 401 3.47 35.82 -35.27
C LEU A 401 2.02 35.64 -35.77
N GLY A 402 1.10 35.26 -34.88
CA GLY A 402 -0.32 35.16 -35.18
C GLY A 402 -0.92 36.50 -35.62
N LEU A 403 -0.59 37.61 -34.95
CA LEU A 403 -1.03 38.95 -35.35
C LEU A 403 -0.48 39.36 -36.73
N PHE A 404 0.80 39.08 -37.01
CA PHE A 404 1.37 39.33 -38.33
C PHE A 404 0.69 38.51 -39.42
N TRP A 405 0.34 37.26 -39.14
CA TRP A 405 -0.36 36.40 -40.07
C TRP A 405 -1.77 36.93 -40.38
N VAL A 406 -2.53 37.33 -39.35
CA VAL A 406 -3.86 37.95 -39.51
C VAL A 406 -3.77 39.26 -40.29
N LEU A 407 -2.79 40.11 -39.99
CA LEU A 407 -2.56 41.36 -40.73
C LEU A 407 -2.16 41.11 -42.20
N GLY A 408 -1.35 40.08 -42.44
CA GLY A 408 -0.97 39.64 -43.79
C GLY A 408 -2.18 39.19 -44.60
N ILE A 409 -3.06 38.38 -44.02
CA ILE A 409 -4.33 37.96 -44.63
C ILE A 409 -5.23 39.17 -44.90
N TYR A 410 -5.38 40.07 -43.92
CA TYR A 410 -6.18 41.28 -44.09
C TYR A 410 -5.68 42.13 -45.26
N PHE A 411 -4.36 42.35 -45.36
CA PHE A 411 -3.76 43.13 -46.44
C PHE A 411 -3.91 42.44 -47.80
N PHE A 412 -3.72 41.12 -47.85
CA PHE A 412 -3.92 40.32 -49.05
C PHE A 412 -5.38 40.40 -49.55
N LEU A 413 -6.36 40.24 -48.65
CA LEU A 413 -7.78 40.37 -48.99
C LEU A 413 -8.13 41.80 -49.44
N ARG A 414 -7.54 42.81 -48.81
CA ARG A 414 -7.73 44.23 -49.18
C ARG A 414 -7.16 44.54 -50.57
N LEU A 415 -5.96 44.05 -50.90
CA LEU A 415 -5.36 44.20 -52.22
C LEU A 415 -6.22 43.54 -53.30
N ARG A 416 -6.68 42.32 -53.05
CA ARG A 416 -7.56 41.58 -53.97
C ARG A 416 -8.87 42.31 -54.23
N ARG A 417 -9.46 42.95 -53.21
CA ARG A 417 -10.69 43.75 -53.37
C ARG A 417 -10.47 44.98 -54.26
N ASN A 418 -9.32 45.64 -54.15
CA ASN A 418 -9.02 46.83 -54.95
C ASN A 418 -8.75 46.49 -56.43
N THR A 419 -8.16 45.32 -56.72
CA THR A 419 -7.93 44.85 -58.10
C THR A 419 -9.19 44.34 -58.82
N LEU A 420 -10.29 44.07 -58.08
CA LEU A 420 -11.58 43.66 -58.66
C LEU A 420 -12.52 44.85 -58.92
N LEU A 421 -12.16 46.05 -58.45
CA LEU A 421 -12.94 47.29 -58.60
C LEU A 421 -12.32 48.28 -59.61
N SER A 422 -11.13 47.95 -60.14
CA SER A 422 -10.46 48.63 -61.26
C SER A 422 -10.60 47.80 -62.52
#